data_AF-A0A2E9XNQ3-F1
#
_entry.id   AF-A0A2E9XNQ3-F1
#
_cell.length_a   1.000
_cell.length_b   1.000
_cell.length_c   1.000
_cell.angle_alpha   90.00
_cell.angle_beta   90.00
_cell.angle_gamma   90.00
#
_symmetry.space_group_name_H-M   'P 1'
#
loop_
_entity.id
_entity.type
_entity.pdbx_description
1 polymer ?
#
loop_
_entity_poly.entity_id
_entity_poly.type
_entity_poly.pdbx_seq_one_letter_code
_entity_poly.pdbx_strand_id
1 'polypeptide(L)'
;MHALQLLQNRGGLNRGVQIAVIDIVTERGQDVVLAKYLTPDILINNNGGPPFVEFESLSRSDLEKSLKMNMITPIRMIQRTFNSMVIKGLRWAIKLHPYP
;
A
#
# COMPACT_ATOMS: atom_id res chain seq x y z
N MET A 1 -3.17 -21.04 -9.44
CA MET A 1 -3.50 -21.66 -8.14
C MET A 1 -2.27 -21.58 -7.23
N HIS A 2 -2.02 -20.46 -6.56
CA HIS A 2 -1.05 -20.38 -5.46
C HIS A 2 -1.72 -19.71 -4.27
N ALA A 3 -1.71 -20.43 -3.15
CA ALA A 3 -2.57 -20.26 -2.00
C ALA A 3 -2.31 -18.94 -1.26
N LEU A 4 -3.38 -18.17 -1.09
CA LEU A 4 -3.46 -17.03 -0.20
C LEU A 4 -3.56 -17.59 1.23
N GLN A 5 -2.43 -17.79 1.91
CA GLN A 5 -2.48 -18.30 3.29
C GLN A 5 -2.82 -17.14 4.23
N LEU A 6 -4.11 -17.02 4.54
CA LEU A 6 -4.60 -16.12 5.57
C LEU A 6 -4.10 -16.64 6.91
N LEU A 7 -3.14 -15.94 7.51
CA LEU A 7 -2.73 -16.22 8.88
C LEU A 7 -3.91 -15.92 9.81
N GLN A 8 -4.54 -16.96 10.36
CA GLN A 8 -5.50 -16.82 11.44
C GLN A 8 -4.74 -16.53 12.73
N ASN A 9 -5.05 -15.39 13.34
CA ASN A 9 -4.32 -14.86 14.49
C ASN A 9 -4.56 -15.75 15.72
N ARG A 10 -3.50 -16.41 16.22
CA ARG A 10 -3.52 -17.17 17.48
C ARG A 10 -3.24 -16.23 18.63
N GLY A 11 -4.26 -15.52 19.13
CA GLY A 11 -4.11 -14.73 20.36
C GLY A 11 -5.08 -13.56 20.49
N GLY A 12 -6.14 -13.77 21.29
CA GLY A 12 -6.80 -12.84 22.23
C GLY A 12 -7.21 -11.39 21.90
N LEU A 13 -6.56 -10.65 20.99
CA LEU A 13 -6.71 -9.17 20.93
C LEU A 13 -7.11 -8.59 19.57
N ASN A 14 -7.27 -9.40 18.52
CA ASN A 14 -7.51 -8.90 17.15
C ASN A 14 -8.66 -9.63 16.43
N ARG A 15 -9.90 -9.41 16.87
CA ARG A 15 -11.08 -9.77 16.05
C ARG A 15 -11.17 -8.76 14.90
N GLY A 16 -11.04 -9.21 13.65
CA GLY A 16 -11.25 -8.37 12.45
C GLY A 16 -9.99 -8.02 11.64
N VAL A 17 -8.80 -8.51 12.01
CA VAL A 17 -7.58 -8.30 11.21
C VAL A 17 -7.50 -9.30 10.06
N GLN A 18 -7.33 -8.80 8.84
CA GLN A 18 -7.02 -9.60 7.66
C GLN A 18 -5.63 -9.27 7.16
N ILE A 19 -4.84 -10.30 6.85
CA ILE A 19 -3.47 -10.15 6.37
C ILE A 19 -3.42 -10.62 4.92
N ALA A 20 -2.76 -9.83 4.06
CA ALA A 20 -2.43 -10.20 2.69
C ALA A 20 -0.92 -10.15 2.51
N VAL A 21 -0.32 -11.25 2.05
CA VAL A 21 1.10 -11.32 1.69
C VAL A 21 1.20 -11.02 0.20
N ILE A 22 1.51 -9.78 -0.14
CA ILE A 22 1.50 -9.26 -1.53
C ILE A 22 2.61 -8.22 -1.72
N ASP A 23 2.97 -7.96 -2.97
CA ASP A 23 3.73 -6.77 -3.37
C ASP A 23 2.76 -5.67 -3.85
N ILE A 24 2.59 -4.64 -3.02
CA ILE A 24 1.64 -3.53 -3.27
C ILE A 24 2.04 -2.64 -4.46
N VAL A 25 3.31 -2.71 -4.90
CA VAL A 25 3.81 -1.95 -6.05
C VAL A 25 3.27 -2.52 -7.37
N THR A 26 2.86 -3.79 -7.35
CA THR A 26 2.27 -4.48 -8.52
C THR A 26 0.77 -4.27 -8.61
N GLU A 27 0.24 -4.18 -9.83
CA GLU A 27 -1.20 -4.07 -10.06
C GLU A 27 -1.96 -5.25 -9.45
N ARG A 28 -1.47 -6.48 -9.66
CA ARG A 28 -2.03 -7.69 -9.06
C ARG A 28 -2.07 -7.64 -7.53
N GLY A 29 -1.03 -7.11 -6.87
CA GLY A 29 -1.02 -6.97 -5.43
C GLY A 29 -2.09 -5.99 -4.93
N GLN A 30 -2.26 -4.87 -5.63
CA GLN A 30 -3.31 -3.89 -5.34
C GLN A 30 -4.70 -4.50 -5.53
N ASP A 31 -4.91 -5.28 -6.59
CA ASP A 31 -6.18 -5.95 -6.88
C ASP A 31 -6.58 -6.93 -5.77
N VAL A 32 -5.63 -7.70 -5.26
CA VAL A 32 -5.87 -8.64 -4.15
C VAL A 32 -6.33 -7.90 -2.88
N VAL A 33 -5.72 -6.74 -2.58
CA VAL A 33 -6.10 -5.93 -1.41
C VAL A 33 -7.50 -5.33 -1.60
N LEU A 34 -7.76 -4.75 -2.78
CA LEU A 34 -9.00 -4.02 -3.04
C LEU A 34 -10.19 -4.95 -3.32
N ALA A 35 -9.96 -6.19 -3.78
CA ALA A 35 -11.01 -7.21 -3.87
C ALA A 35 -11.61 -7.55 -2.49
N LYS A 36 -10.82 -7.41 -1.43
CA LYS A 36 -11.28 -7.62 -0.05
C LYS A 36 -11.85 -6.36 0.59
N TYR A 37 -11.22 -5.21 0.35
CA TYR A 37 -11.61 -3.92 0.94
C TYR A 37 -11.50 -2.78 -0.07
N LEU A 38 -12.51 -2.66 -0.94
CA LEU A 38 -12.59 -1.56 -1.92
C LEU A 38 -12.97 -0.22 -1.28
N THR A 39 -13.63 -0.26 -0.12
CA THR A 39 -14.24 0.92 0.51
C THR A 39 -13.67 1.22 1.90
N PRO A 40 -12.34 1.39 2.04
CA PRO A 40 -11.75 1.66 3.34
C PRO A 40 -12.21 3.02 3.88
N ASP A 41 -12.39 3.12 5.20
CA ASP A 41 -12.65 4.39 5.87
C ASP A 41 -11.37 5.21 6.06
N ILE A 42 -10.23 4.51 6.22
CA ILE A 42 -8.88 5.07 6.33
C ILE A 42 -7.97 4.29 5.39
N LEU A 43 -7.23 5.00 4.54
CA LEU A 43 -6.16 4.43 3.73
C LEU A 43 -4.81 4.87 4.29
N ILE A 44 -3.99 3.91 4.71
CA ILE A 44 -2.59 4.13 5.09
C ILE A 44 -1.71 3.64 3.96
N ASN A 45 -1.08 4.56 3.25
CA ASN A 45 -0.08 4.23 2.26
C ASN A 45 1.29 4.17 2.92
N ASN A 46 1.89 2.99 2.93
CA ASN A 46 3.25 2.81 3.40
C ASN A 46 3.96 1.78 2.51
N ASN A 47 5.21 2.06 2.18
CA ASN A 47 6.09 1.14 1.49
C ASN A 47 7.52 1.49 1.93
N GLY A 48 8.41 0.50 1.93
CA GLY A 48 9.82 0.74 2.24
C GLY A 48 10.42 1.80 1.31
N GLY A 49 11.25 2.68 1.88
CA GLY A 49 12.08 3.57 1.10
C GLY A 49 13.06 2.77 0.21
N PRO A 50 13.50 3.32 -0.92
CA PRO A 50 14.62 2.74 -1.65
C PRO A 50 15.88 2.75 -0.75
N PRO A 51 16.86 1.87 -1.01
CA PRO A 51 18.17 1.96 -0.37
C PRO A 51 18.77 3.35 -0.55
N PHE A 52 19.49 3.83 0.46
CA PHE A 52 20.24 5.07 0.36
C PHE A 52 21.34 4.94 -0.70
N VAL A 53 21.48 5.98 -1.53
CA VAL A 53 22.54 6.14 -2.53
C VAL A 53 22.96 7.60 -2.58
N GLU A 54 24.24 7.85 -2.87
CA GLU A 54 24.74 9.20 -3.09
C GLU A 54 24.09 9.84 -4.31
N PHE A 55 23.90 11.17 -4.27
CA PHE A 55 23.13 11.90 -5.28
C PHE A 55 23.73 11.75 -6.69
N GLU A 56 25.05 11.84 -6.82
CA GLU A 56 25.78 11.71 -8.08
C GLU A 56 25.72 10.29 -8.66
N SER A 57 25.42 9.30 -7.82
CA SER A 57 25.30 7.88 -8.20
C SER A 57 23.88 7.49 -8.57
N LEU A 58 22.89 8.40 -8.46
CA LEU A 58 21.50 8.10 -8.80
C LEU A 58 21.34 7.84 -10.30
N SER A 59 21.03 6.59 -10.65
CA SER A 59 20.65 6.27 -12.02
C SER A 59 19.18 6.65 -12.27
N ARG A 60 18.84 6.81 -13.55
CA ARG A 60 17.44 6.97 -13.97
C ARG A 60 16.56 5.80 -13.50
N SER A 61 17.10 4.59 -13.51
CA SER A 61 16.36 3.40 -13.08
C SER A 61 16.05 3.41 -11.57
N ASP A 62 16.96 3.96 -10.76
CA ASP A 62 16.76 4.13 -9.31
C ASP A 62 15.65 5.15 -9.03
N LEU A 63 15.65 6.25 -9.78
CA LEU A 63 14.59 7.28 -9.70
C LEU A 63 13.23 6.69 -10.08
N GLU A 64 13.13 6.01 -11.22
CA GLU A 64 11.88 5.42 -11.70
C GLU A 64 11.34 4.37 -10.71
N LYS A 65 12.22 3.51 -10.16
CA LYS A 65 11.83 2.53 -9.15
C LYS A 65 11.34 3.20 -7.87
N SER A 66 12.06 4.21 -7.38
CA SER A 66 11.73 4.94 -6.16
C SER A 66 10.39 5.68 -6.27
N LEU A 67 10.17 6.37 -7.39
CA LEU A 67 8.92 7.05 -7.71
C LEU A 67 7.77 6.06 -7.83
N LYS A 68 7.98 4.92 -8.50
CA LYS A 68 6.97 3.87 -8.61
C LYS A 68 6.54 3.35 -7.23
N MET A 69 7.51 3.06 -6.37
CA MET A 69 7.30 2.52 -5.03
C MET A 69 6.62 3.52 -4.08
N ASN A 70 7.04 4.78 -4.09
CA ASN A 70 6.73 5.71 -3.01
C ASN A 70 5.86 6.91 -3.39
N MET A 71 5.62 7.13 -4.68
CA MET A 71 4.73 8.20 -5.17
C MET A 71 3.58 7.63 -6.00
N ILE A 72 3.89 6.90 -7.08
CA ILE A 72 2.88 6.42 -8.04
C ILE A 72 1.96 5.38 -7.39
N THR A 73 2.52 4.41 -6.67
CA THR A 73 1.73 3.37 -5.98
C THR A 73 0.71 3.97 -4.98
N PRO A 74 1.12 4.87 -4.05
CA PRO A 74 0.16 5.57 -3.19
C PRO A 74 -0.93 6.35 -3.92
N ILE A 75 -0.57 7.09 -4.97
CA ILE A 75 -1.54 7.86 -5.78
C ILE A 75 -2.56 6.91 -6.41
N ARG A 76 -2.12 5.77 -6.96
CA ARG A 76 -3.00 4.75 -7.54
C ARG A 76 -3.95 4.16 -6.51
N MET A 77 -3.47 3.86 -5.31
CA MET A 77 -4.33 3.36 -4.23
C MET A 77 -5.39 4.41 -3.84
N ILE A 78 -4.99 5.67 -3.71
CA ILE A 78 -5.94 6.77 -3.44
C ILE A 78 -6.97 6.87 -4.57
N GLN A 79 -6.56 6.91 -5.84
CA GLN A 79 -7.48 6.99 -6.98
C GLN A 79 -8.53 5.87 -6.96
N ARG A 80 -8.13 4.65 -6.57
CA ARG A 80 -9.01 3.48 -6.53
C ARG A 80 -9.98 3.49 -5.34
N THR A 81 -9.64 4.13 -4.22
CA THR A 81 -10.50 4.18 -3.03
C THR A 81 -11.24 5.50 -2.87
N PHE A 82 -10.79 6.58 -3.53
CA PHE A 82 -11.24 7.96 -3.30
C PHE A 82 -12.76 8.12 -3.41
N ASN A 83 -13.37 7.62 -4.49
CA ASN A 83 -14.81 7.78 -4.71
C ASN A 83 -15.62 7.16 -3.56
N SER A 84 -15.21 5.99 -3.07
CA SER A 84 -15.89 5.33 -1.95
C SER A 84 -15.78 6.12 -0.65
N MET A 85 -14.61 6.72 -0.40
CA MET A 85 -14.36 7.56 0.78
C MET A 85 -15.18 8.85 0.72
N VAL A 86 -15.26 9.48 -0.45
CA VAL A 86 -16.07 10.69 -0.69
C VAL A 86 -17.55 10.42 -0.45
N ILE A 87 -18.11 9.32 -0.96
CA ILE A 87 -19.51 8.93 -0.74
C ILE A 87 -19.82 8.78 0.76
N LYS A 88 -18.85 8.28 1.55
CA LYS A 88 -18.97 8.13 3.00
C LYS A 88 -18.73 9.43 3.79
N GLY A 89 -18.35 10.53 3.12
CA GLY A 89 -17.95 11.77 3.78
C GLY A 89 -16.58 11.72 4.47
N LEU A 90 -15.76 10.70 4.19
CA LEU A 90 -14.45 10.48 4.80
C LEU A 90 -13.33 10.91 3.84
N ARG A 91 -12.27 11.57 4.36
CA ARG A 91 -11.20 12.15 3.53
C ARG A 91 -9.78 11.99 4.09
N TRP A 92 -9.52 10.92 4.83
CA TRP A 92 -8.22 10.70 5.48
C TRP A 92 -7.34 9.73 4.68
N ALA A 93 -6.35 10.26 3.96
CA ALA A 93 -5.26 9.48 3.38
C ALA A 93 -3.95 9.84 4.08
N ILE A 94 -3.32 8.86 4.72
CA ILE A 94 -2.07 9.06 5.45
C ILE A 94 -0.96 8.37 4.66
N LYS A 95 -0.01 9.16 4.17
CA LYS A 95 1.26 8.65 3.63
C LYS A 95 2.29 8.73 4.73
N LEU A 96 2.84 7.58 5.10
CA LEU A 96 3.98 7.53 6.01
C LEU A 96 5.27 7.74 5.22
N HIS A 97 6.18 8.50 5.80
CA HIS A 97 7.57 8.61 5.35
C HIS A 97 8.42 7.75 6.29
N PRO A 98 8.87 6.56 5.87
CA PRO A 98 9.68 5.72 6.75
C PRO A 98 11.12 6.24 6.75
N TYR A 99 11.48 7.09 7.71
CA TYR A 99 12.83 7.30 8.26
C TYR A 99 12.70 8.17 9.54
N PRO A 100 13.49 7.93 10.61
CA PRO A 100 13.74 8.94 11.64
C PRO A 100 14.58 10.10 11.10
#